data_AF-A0A7C5LX01-F1
#
_entry.id   AF-A0A7C5LX01-F1
#
_cell.length_a   1.000
_cell.length_b   1.000
_cell.length_c   1.000
_cell.angle_alpha   90.00
_cell.angle_beta   90.00
_cell.angle_gamma   90.00
#
_symmetry.space_group_name_H-M   'P 1'
#
loop_
_entity.id
_entity.type
_entity.pdbx_description
1 polymer ?
#
loop_
_entity_poly.entity_id
_entity_poly.type
_entity_poly.pdbx_seq_one_letter_code
_entity_poly.pdbx_strand_id
1 'polypeptide(L)'
;MKNARVRLHVDQPLGQGQAIAVDGGQAQYLFAVMRLGPGDVVRLFNGRDGEFAARVEARGKRRGVLMVEKRLRPPALPPDLWLVFAPVKKARTDMIVEKAVELGVRRIVPVRT
;
A
#
# COMPACT_ATOMS: atom_id res chain seq x y z
N MET A 1 -1.16 22.40 3.62
CA MET A 1 -1.72 21.02 3.66
C MET A 1 -0.81 20.16 4.53
N LYS A 2 -1.33 19.42 5.52
CA LYS A 2 -0.51 18.47 6.29
C LYS A 2 0.14 17.46 5.32
N ASN A 3 1.47 17.35 5.34
CA ASN A 3 2.19 16.41 4.48
C ASN A 3 1.84 14.97 4.88
N ALA A 4 1.07 14.28 4.04
CA ALA A 4 0.78 12.85 4.21
C ALA A 4 2.04 12.03 3.99
N ARG A 5 2.65 11.55 5.09
CA ARG A 5 3.77 10.56 5.05
C ARG A 5 3.27 9.12 5.02
N VAL A 6 2.07 8.86 5.52
CA VAL A 6 1.51 7.50 5.61
C VAL A 6 1.10 7.02 4.21
N ARG A 7 1.57 5.83 3.83
CA ARG A 7 1.18 5.14 2.59
C ARG A 7 0.47 3.85 2.95
N LEU A 8 -0.64 3.57 2.28
CA LEU A 8 -1.40 2.35 2.47
C LEU A 8 -1.66 1.67 1.13
N HIS A 9 -1.32 0.38 1.05
CA HIS A 9 -1.72 -0.48 -0.05
C HIS A 9 -3.18 -0.93 0.13
N VAL A 10 -3.98 -0.85 -0.93
CA VAL A 10 -5.37 -1.34 -0.97
C VAL A 10 -5.60 -2.16 -2.24
N ASP A 11 -6.48 -3.16 -2.17
CA ASP A 11 -6.82 -3.97 -3.35
C ASP A 11 -7.94 -3.35 -4.21
N GLN A 12 -8.64 -2.35 -3.66
CA GLN A 12 -9.75 -1.65 -4.29
C GLN A 12 -9.25 -0.79 -5.49
N PRO A 13 -10.05 -0.63 -6.56
CA PRO A 13 -9.79 0.36 -7.59
C PRO A 13 -9.67 1.77 -6.98
N LEU A 14 -8.86 2.64 -7.57
CA LEU A 14 -8.69 4.01 -7.10
C LEU A 14 -9.05 5.01 -8.20
N GLY A 15 -10.01 5.87 -7.88
CA GLY A 15 -10.40 7.03 -8.69
C GLY A 15 -10.71 8.24 -7.82
N GLN A 16 -10.53 9.44 -8.38
CA GLN A 16 -10.91 10.67 -7.68
C GLN A 16 -12.40 10.67 -7.32
N GLY A 17 -12.74 11.06 -6.09
CA GLY A 17 -14.10 11.05 -5.57
C GLY A 17 -14.59 9.69 -5.06
N GLN A 18 -13.75 8.65 -5.11
CA GLN A 18 -14.12 7.33 -4.64
C GLN A 18 -13.96 7.20 -3.12
N ALA A 19 -14.93 6.57 -2.47
CA ALA A 19 -14.83 6.14 -1.08
C ALA A 19 -14.17 4.76 -0.98
N ILE A 20 -13.15 4.66 -0.13
CA ILE A 20 -12.38 3.44 0.13
C ILE A 20 -12.67 3.02 1.57
N ALA A 21 -13.32 1.87 1.72
CA ALA A 21 -13.56 1.27 3.02
C ALA A 21 -12.27 0.61 3.51
N VAL A 22 -11.90 0.88 4.76
CA VAL A 22 -10.78 0.20 5.43
C VAL A 22 -11.28 -0.50 6.67
N ASP A 23 -10.84 -1.73 6.90
CA ASP A 23 -11.19 -2.52 8.07
C ASP A 23 -9.99 -3.31 8.60
N GLY A 24 -10.21 -4.11 9.65
CA GLY A 24 -9.25 -5.07 10.16
C GLY A 24 -7.85 -4.47 10.38
N GLY A 25 -6.85 -5.06 9.72
CA GLY A 25 -5.45 -4.64 9.82
C GLY A 25 -5.21 -3.22 9.28
N GLN A 26 -5.90 -2.80 8.22
CA GLN A 26 -5.75 -1.45 7.65
C GLN A 26 -6.29 -0.39 8.62
N ALA A 27 -7.48 -0.61 9.19
CA ALA A 27 -8.05 0.29 10.19
C ALA A 27 -7.18 0.36 11.46
N GLN A 28 -6.67 -0.79 11.94
CA GLN A 28 -5.74 -0.83 13.08
C GLN A 28 -4.47 -0.03 12.80
N TYR A 29 -3.86 -0.23 11.63
CA TYR A 29 -2.66 0.50 11.22
C TYR A 29 -2.91 2.02 11.16
N LEU A 30 -3.95 2.46 10.45
CA LEU A 30 -4.21 3.89 10.28
C LEU A 30 -4.60 4.59 11.58
N PHE A 31 -5.46 3.97 12.38
CA PHE A 31 -6.16 4.66 13.47
C PHE A 31 -5.56 4.40 14.86
N ALA A 32 -5.04 3.21 15.11
CA ALA A 32 -4.42 2.88 16.39
C ALA A 32 -2.91 3.11 16.36
N VAL A 33 -2.23 2.67 15.29
CA VAL A 33 -0.76 2.80 15.16
C VAL A 33 -0.37 4.20 14.71
N MET A 34 -0.87 4.62 13.55
CA MET A 34 -0.54 5.94 12.96
C MET A 34 -1.38 7.09 13.55
N ARG A 35 -2.40 6.76 14.34
CA ARG A 35 -3.26 7.71 15.09
C ARG A 35 -3.95 8.76 14.21
N LEU A 36 -4.25 8.43 12.96
CA LEU A 36 -4.96 9.32 12.05
C LEU A 36 -6.41 9.54 12.50
N GLY A 37 -6.90 10.76 12.32
CA GLY A 37 -8.29 11.16 12.58
C GLY A 37 -8.96 11.76 11.35
N PRO A 38 -10.28 12.03 11.40
CA PRO A 38 -10.99 12.72 10.33
C PRO A 38 -10.28 14.00 9.91
N GLY A 39 -10.16 14.21 8.59
CA GLY A 39 -9.44 15.33 7.99
C GLY A 39 -7.94 15.11 7.75
N ASP A 40 -7.32 14.10 8.36
CA ASP A 40 -5.94 13.74 8.02
C ASP A 40 -5.85 13.07 6.64
N VAL A 41 -4.69 13.20 5.99
CA VAL A 41 -4.45 12.71 4.63
C VAL A 41 -3.51 11.50 4.64
N VAL A 42 -3.86 10.48 3.87
CA VAL A 42 -3.09 9.26 3.61
C VAL A 42 -2.85 9.10 2.11
N ARG A 43 -1.75 8.47 1.71
CA ARG A 43 -1.49 8.12 0.30
C ARG A 43 -1.93 6.69 0.03
N LEU A 44 -2.86 6.52 -0.90
CA LEU A 44 -3.36 5.22 -1.34
C LEU A 44 -2.71 4.79 -2.64
N PHE A 45 -2.39 3.50 -2.75
CA PHE A 45 -1.91 2.89 -3.99
C PHE A 45 -2.35 1.42 -4.06
N ASN A 46 -2.48 0.89 -5.27
CA ASN A 46 -2.93 -0.49 -5.52
C ASN A 46 -2.14 -1.21 -6.63
N GLY A 47 -0.96 -0.67 -6.98
CA GLY A 47 -0.08 -1.22 -8.00
C GLY A 47 -0.51 -1.00 -9.46
N ARG A 48 -1.71 -0.47 -9.73
CA ARG A 48 -2.25 -0.36 -11.10
C ARG A 48 -2.84 1.00 -11.49
N ASP A 49 -3.42 1.74 -10.53
CA ASP A 49 -4.12 3.01 -10.82
C ASP A 49 -3.25 4.26 -10.53
N GLY A 50 -2.11 4.03 -9.88
CA GLY A 50 -1.18 5.06 -9.45
C GLY A 50 -1.24 5.28 -7.93
N GLU A 51 -0.78 6.46 -7.50
CA GLU A 51 -0.86 6.88 -6.10
C GLU A 51 -1.77 8.09 -5.98
N PHE A 52 -2.64 8.09 -4.97
CA PHE A 52 -3.61 9.14 -4.71
C PHE A 52 -3.48 9.67 -3.28
N ALA A 53 -3.77 10.95 -3.09
CA ALA A 53 -4.09 11.48 -1.77
C ALA A 53 -5.55 11.12 -1.45
N ALA A 54 -5.79 10.61 -0.25
CA ALA A 54 -7.12 10.37 0.28
C ALA A 54 -7.23 10.96 1.69
N ARG A 55 -8.40 11.50 2.01
CA ARG A 55 -8.71 12.08 3.31
C ARG A 55 -9.45 11.07 4.16
N VAL A 56 -9.12 10.97 5.44
CA VAL A 56 -9.96 10.23 6.40
C VAL A 56 -11.29 10.98 6.53
N GLU A 57 -12.36 10.37 6.04
CA GLU A 57 -13.71 10.92 6.13
C GLU A 57 -14.37 10.46 7.43
N ALA A 58 -14.29 9.17 7.73
CA ALA A 58 -14.85 8.59 8.95
C ALA A 58 -13.89 7.57 9.59
N ARG A 59 -13.87 7.55 10.92
CA ARG A 59 -13.12 6.57 11.73
C ARG A 59 -14.05 5.94 12.76
N GLY A 60 -14.06 4.61 12.80
CA GLY A 60 -14.64 3.79 13.86
C GLY A 60 -13.59 2.90 14.54
N LYS A 61 -14.03 2.06 15.49
CA LYS A 61 -13.12 1.21 16.29
C LYS A 61 -12.35 0.17 15.47
N ARG A 62 -12.95 -0.37 14.40
CA ARG A 62 -12.38 -1.43 13.53
C ARG A 62 -12.55 -1.17 12.04
N ARG A 63 -13.11 -0.02 11.67
CA ARG A 63 -13.47 0.34 10.29
C ARG A 63 -13.34 1.83 10.09
N GLY A 64 -13.20 2.27 8.85
CA GLY A 64 -13.20 3.67 8.47
C GLY A 64 -13.43 3.85 6.97
N VAL A 65 -13.55 5.11 6.57
CA VAL A 65 -13.75 5.51 5.19
C VAL A 65 -12.71 6.55 4.83
N LEU A 66 -12.06 6.34 3.69
CA LEU A 66 -11.13 7.27 3.08
C LEU A 66 -11.72 7.80 1.78
N MET A 67 -11.79 9.11 1.63
CA MET A 67 -12.25 9.77 0.41
C MET A 67 -11.06 10.09 -0.48
N VAL A 68 -10.98 9.48 -1.67
CA VAL A 68 -9.91 9.72 -2.64
C VAL A 68 -10.07 11.12 -3.26
N GLU A 69 -9.02 11.93 -3.21
CA GLU A 69 -9.08 13.33 -3.62
C GLU A 69 -8.37 13.59 -4.95
N LYS A 70 -7.06 13.36 -5.03
CA LYS A 70 -6.27 13.70 -6.21
C LYS A 70 -5.19 12.68 -6.46
N ARG A 71 -4.89 12.43 -7.74
CA ARG A 71 -3.75 11.61 -8.14
C ARG A 71 -2.46 12.37 -7.87
N LEU A 72 -1.53 11.75 -7.15
CA LEU A 72 -0.20 12.26 -6.86
C LEU A 72 0.84 11.74 -7.85
N ARG A 73 0.72 10.48 -8.27
CA ARG A 73 1.63 9.83 -9.20
C ARG A 73 0.86 8.92 -10.17
N PRO A 74 1.24 8.87 -11.46
CA PRO A 74 0.69 7.87 -12.37
C PRO A 74 1.11 6.45 -11.97
N PRO A 75 0.45 5.41 -12.49
CA PRO A 75 0.98 4.05 -12.42
C PRO A 75 2.40 3.99 -12.98
N ALA A 76 3.28 3.26 -12.31
CA ALA A 76 4.64 3.02 -12.77
C ALA A 76 4.93 1.53 -12.68
N LEU A 77 5.54 0.99 -13.73
CA LEU A 77 6.03 -0.39 -13.73
C LEU A 77 7.50 -0.39 -13.28
N PRO A 78 7.91 -1.31 -12.39
CA PRO A 78 9.32 -1.50 -12.09
C PRO A 78 10.08 -2.02 -13.32
N PRO A 79 11.43 -1.93 -13.33
CA PRO A 79 12.26 -2.55 -14.36
C PRO A 79 11.87 -4.01 -14.59
N ASP A 80 12.01 -4.51 -15.82
CA ASP A 80 11.65 -5.90 -16.16
C ASP A 80 12.70 -6.91 -15.67
N LEU A 81 12.81 -7.02 -14.35
CA LEU A 81 13.72 -7.92 -13.64
C LEU A 81 12.91 -9.02 -12.93
N TRP A 82 13.20 -10.27 -13.25
CA TRP A 82 12.59 -11.43 -12.60
C TRP A 82 13.60 -12.10 -11.69
N LEU A 83 13.26 -12.25 -10.42
CA LEU A 83 14.08 -13.01 -9.46
C LEU A 83 13.54 -14.42 -9.34
N VAL A 84 14.28 -15.38 -9.90
CA VAL A 84 14.02 -16.81 -9.73
C VAL A 84 14.98 -17.35 -8.66
N PHE A 85 14.48 -17.95 -7.59
CA PHE A 85 15.34 -18.42 -6.50
C PHE A 85 14.80 -19.69 -5.83
N ALA A 86 15.70 -20.52 -5.30
CA ALA A 86 15.35 -21.65 -4.46
C ALA A 86 15.10 -21.16 -3.01
N PRO A 87 13.93 -21.45 -2.41
CA PRO A 87 13.66 -21.08 -1.01
C PRO A 87 14.69 -21.65 -0.05
N VAL A 88 15.14 -20.80 0.87
CA VAL A 88 16.05 -21.17 1.97
C VAL A 88 15.27 -21.11 3.31
N LYS A 89 15.98 -21.17 4.44
CA LYS A 89 15.37 -20.99 5.77
C LYS A 89 14.56 -19.69 5.82
N LYS A 90 13.37 -19.74 6.45
CA LYS A 90 12.35 -18.68 6.49
C LYS A 90 12.92 -17.25 6.57
N ALA A 91 13.72 -16.95 7.59
CA ALA A 91 14.27 -15.61 7.79
C ALA A 91 15.07 -15.07 6.59
N ARG A 92 15.79 -15.94 5.87
CA ARG A 92 16.53 -15.55 4.67
C ARG A 92 15.60 -15.37 3.46
N THR A 93 14.55 -16.18 3.36
CA THR A 93 13.52 -16.01 2.34
C THR A 93 12.77 -14.68 2.50
N ASP A 94 12.42 -14.32 3.74
CA ASP A 94 11.77 -13.03 4.04
C ASP A 94 12.69 -11.86 3.62
N MET A 95 13.99 -11.94 3.95
CA MET A 95 14.98 -10.96 3.52
C MET A 95 15.12 -10.87 1.99
N ILE A 96 15.12 -12.01 1.28
CA ILE A 96 15.18 -12.03 -0.18
C ILE A 96 13.98 -11.29 -0.78
N VAL A 97 12.77 -11.57 -0.30
CA VAL A 97 11.54 -10.92 -0.78
C VAL A 97 11.58 -9.42 -0.51
N GLU A 98 11.94 -9.01 0.72
CA GLU A 98 12.05 -7.60 1.10
C GLU A 98 13.04 -6.85 0.19
N LYS A 99 14.26 -7.36 0.06
CA LYS A 99 15.31 -6.67 -0.71
C LYS A 99 15.06 -6.69 -2.21
N ALA A 100 14.45 -7.74 -2.74
CA ALA A 100 14.06 -7.76 -4.14
C ALA A 100 13.00 -6.69 -4.45
N VAL A 101 12.01 -6.51 -3.56
CA VAL A 101 10.99 -5.46 -3.72
C VAL A 101 11.60 -4.06 -3.60
N GLU A 102 12.49 -3.82 -2.62
CA GLU A 102 13.18 -2.53 -2.46
C GLU A 102 14.03 -2.16 -3.68
N LEU A 103 14.67 -3.15 -4.31
CA LEU A 103 15.48 -2.97 -5.52
C LEU A 103 14.65 -2.89 -6.82
N GLY A 104 13.32 -3.00 -6.74
CA GLY A 104 12.44 -2.84 -7.89
C GLY A 104 12.33 -4.08 -8.78
N VAL A 105 12.30 -5.27 -8.19
CA VAL A 105 11.98 -6.51 -8.95
C VAL A 105 10.57 -6.44 -9.55
N ARG A 106 10.40 -6.90 -10.79
CA ARG A 106 9.08 -7.05 -11.44
C ARG A 106 8.33 -8.28 -10.95
N ARG A 107 9.05 -9.38 -10.76
CA ARG A 107 8.46 -10.67 -10.40
C ARG A 107 9.39 -11.49 -9.51
N ILE A 108 8.83 -12.07 -8.47
CA ILE A 108 9.52 -13.02 -7.59
C ILE A 108 8.95 -14.41 -7.88
N VAL A 109 9.81 -15.35 -8.23
CA VAL A 109 9.46 -16.72 -8.63
C VAL A 109 10.24 -17.72 -7.78
N PRO A 110 9.70 -18.15 -6.62
CA PRO A 110 10.28 -19.23 -5.85
C PRO A 110 10.18 -20.54 -6.64
N VAL A 111 11.28 -21.29 -6.76
CA VAL A 111 11.33 -22.57 -7.49
C VAL A 111 11.84 -23.70 -6.62
N ARG A 112 11.43 -24.92 -6.95
CA ARG A 112 12.01 -26.14 -6.39
C ARG A 112 13.03 -26.68 -7.38
N THR A 113 14.25 -26.85 -6.91
CA THR A 113 15.38 -27.43 -7.66
C THR A 113 15.70 -28.81 -7.14
#